data_AF-A0A971GJ58-F1
#
_entry.id   AF-A0A971GJ58-F1
#
_cell.length_a   1.000
_cell.length_b   1.000
_cell.length_c   1.000
_cell.angle_alpha   90.00
_cell.angle_beta   90.00
_cell.angle_gamma   90.00
#
_symmetry.space_group_name_H-M   'P 1'
#
loop_
_entity.id
_entity.type
_entity.pdbx_description
1 polymer ?
#
loop_
_entity_poly.entity_id
_entity_poly.type
_entity_poly.pdbx_seq_one_letter_code
_entity_poly.pdbx_strand_id
1 'polypeptide(L)'
;NYMRGICDDLGMVFAGSFSPDMYDIMQQEGRDKLIRFAESCFDIVKRNLLTPRAFDMPDYCMPVYEPAGDSAKADTGGRRVLILSDRRYINDNMGNMITRLASAFNGDVRVMSLSDIDISGGCLGCCQCGFDYRCVYTGKDGFIDFYKNEIMTSDIIVMAGEIKDRYLSAKWKQMFDRAFFNTHTPTLSGKQLAFLVSGPLRSIANLREIMKAYTEFQRANLAGIVTDEQESVLTDRLIDSLALNLVEYAGKGYVGPQTFLGYGGTKIFRDDVWGRLRFVFQADHKYYEENGFYDFPQDDKKTIDINEKMMALTANPEMKENIRKIMKSEMVKPIKEIVDKK
;
A
#
# COMPACT_ATOMS: atom_id res chain seq x y z
N ASN A 1 -5.79 8.13 11.24
CA ASN A 1 -7.03 8.82 10.82
C ASN A 1 -8.16 7.90 10.37
N TYR A 2 -7.94 6.83 9.58
CA TYR A 2 -9.02 5.93 9.14
C TYR A 2 -9.94 5.46 10.29
N MET A 3 -9.38 4.85 11.34
CA MET A 3 -10.16 4.36 12.48
C MET A 3 -10.96 5.47 13.19
N ARG A 4 -10.38 6.67 13.33
CA ARG A 4 -11.08 7.82 13.90
C ARG A 4 -12.28 8.23 13.04
N GLY A 5 -12.11 8.27 11.73
CA GLY A 5 -13.20 8.58 10.79
C GLY A 5 -14.33 7.56 10.88
N ILE A 6 -14.03 6.27 10.93
CA ILE A 6 -15.04 5.22 11.11
C ILE A 6 -15.75 5.34 12.47
N CYS A 7 -15.02 5.61 13.55
CA CYS A 7 -15.63 5.88 14.84
C CYS A 7 -16.58 7.09 14.77
N ASP A 8 -16.16 8.18 14.13
CA ASP A 8 -17.00 9.37 13.95
C ASP A 8 -18.26 9.06 13.12
N ASP A 9 -18.17 8.22 12.08
CA ASP A 9 -19.32 7.82 11.24
C ASP A 9 -20.34 6.99 12.02
N LEU A 10 -19.86 6.11 12.89
CA LEU A 10 -20.68 5.23 13.73
C LEU A 10 -21.19 5.91 15.02
N GLY A 11 -20.87 7.19 15.23
CA GLY A 11 -21.20 7.91 16.47
C GLY A 11 -20.48 7.38 17.71
N MET A 12 -19.35 6.68 17.52
CA MET A 12 -18.53 6.13 18.59
C MET A 12 -17.59 7.18 19.18
N VAL A 13 -17.27 7.01 20.47
CA VAL A 13 -16.25 7.82 21.15
C VAL A 13 -14.86 7.34 20.73
N PHE A 14 -14.08 8.19 20.06
CA PHE A 14 -12.69 7.91 19.69
C PHE A 14 -11.73 8.38 20.80
N ALA A 15 -11.36 7.45 21.69
CA ALA A 15 -10.54 7.74 22.87
C ALA A 15 -9.07 8.09 22.59
N GLY A 16 -8.59 7.94 21.35
CA GLY A 16 -7.22 8.22 20.94
C GLY A 16 -6.55 7.06 20.21
N SER A 17 -5.25 7.16 20.01
CA SER A 17 -4.44 6.13 19.33
C SER A 17 -3.10 5.90 20.03
N PHE A 18 -2.63 4.66 20.00
CA PHE A 18 -1.32 4.26 20.52
C PHE A 18 -0.56 3.50 19.42
N SER A 19 0.66 3.96 19.10
CA SER A 19 1.48 3.42 18.02
C SER A 19 2.86 3.03 18.57
N PRO A 20 3.00 1.83 19.16
CA PRO A 20 4.27 1.38 19.75
C PRO A 20 5.26 0.89 18.68
N ASP A 21 6.55 1.00 18.98
CA ASP A 21 7.58 0.23 18.27
C ASP A 21 7.50 -1.26 18.65
N MET A 22 8.02 -2.12 17.77
CA MET A 22 7.96 -3.59 17.85
C MET A 22 8.33 -4.17 19.23
N TYR A 23 9.29 -3.57 19.94
CA TYR A 23 9.77 -4.07 21.22
C TYR A 23 9.51 -3.13 22.41
N ASP A 24 8.67 -2.10 22.27
CA ASP A 24 8.38 -1.15 23.35
C ASP A 24 7.84 -1.84 24.60
N ILE A 25 6.99 -2.86 24.43
CA ILE A 25 6.40 -3.62 25.54
C ILE A 25 7.46 -4.40 26.35
N MET A 26 8.65 -4.64 25.79
CA MET A 26 9.76 -5.26 26.53
C MET A 26 10.29 -4.32 27.62
N GLN A 27 10.15 -3.00 27.44
CA GLN A 27 10.60 -1.98 28.39
C GLN A 27 9.51 -1.63 29.41
N GLN A 28 9.90 -1.32 30.65
CA GLN A 28 8.93 -0.90 31.67
C GLN A 28 8.19 0.36 31.24
N GLU A 29 8.90 1.34 30.70
CA GLU A 29 8.28 2.58 30.24
C GLU A 29 7.24 2.34 29.13
N GLY A 30 7.51 1.43 28.19
CA GLY A 30 6.54 1.09 27.14
C GLY A 30 5.29 0.42 27.69
N ARG A 31 5.44 -0.48 28.68
CA ARG A 31 4.30 -1.05 29.41
C ARG A 31 3.50 0.01 30.16
N ASP A 32 4.19 0.89 30.89
CA ASP A 32 3.53 1.96 31.65
C ASP A 32 2.74 2.90 30.73
N LYS A 33 3.29 3.23 29.54
CA LYS A 33 2.57 4.03 28.53
C LYS A 33 1.33 3.31 28.00
N LEU A 34 1.44 2.01 27.69
CA LEU A 34 0.30 1.21 27.24
C LEU A 34 -0.79 1.12 28.30
N ILE A 35 -0.42 0.86 29.56
CA ILE A 35 -1.34 0.78 30.69
C ILE A 35 -2.04 2.13 30.90
N ARG A 36 -1.31 3.24 30.94
CA ARG A 36 -1.91 4.59 31.09
C ARG A 36 -2.83 4.95 29.93
N PHE A 37 -2.48 4.55 28.71
CA PHE A 37 -3.37 4.72 27.55
C PHE A 37 -4.66 3.91 27.73
N ALA A 38 -4.57 2.65 28.13
CA ALA A 38 -5.73 1.80 28.39
C ALA A 38 -6.59 2.34 29.55
N GLU A 39 -5.98 2.76 30.65
CA GLU A 39 -6.65 3.42 31.78
C GLU A 39 -7.43 4.66 31.31
N SER A 40 -6.80 5.51 30.50
CA SER A 40 -7.45 6.69 29.92
C SER A 40 -8.67 6.31 29.07
N CYS A 41 -8.55 5.28 28.23
CA CYS A 41 -9.67 4.74 27.44
C CYS A 41 -10.80 4.22 28.34
N PHE A 42 -10.49 3.45 29.38
CA PHE A 42 -11.49 2.92 30.30
C PHE A 42 -12.15 4.01 31.13
N ASP A 43 -11.43 5.05 31.52
CA ASP A 43 -11.98 6.18 32.28
C ASP A 43 -12.93 7.02 31.43
N ILE A 44 -12.63 7.20 30.14
CA ILE A 44 -13.57 7.80 29.17
C ILE A 44 -14.88 7.01 29.13
N VAL A 45 -14.80 5.68 29.05
CA VAL A 45 -15.99 4.81 29.03
C VAL A 45 -16.75 4.86 30.35
N LYS A 46 -16.07 4.67 31.49
CA LYS A 46 -16.69 4.67 32.84
C LYS A 46 -17.42 5.97 33.16
N ARG A 47 -16.84 7.10 32.73
CA ARG A 47 -17.39 8.44 32.98
C ARG A 47 -18.31 8.91 31.86
N ASN A 48 -18.51 8.10 30.83
CA ASN A 48 -19.29 8.45 29.64
C ASN A 48 -18.86 9.80 29.02
N LEU A 49 -17.53 10.01 28.90
CA LEU A 49 -16.99 11.25 28.35
C LEU A 49 -17.17 11.31 26.84
N LEU A 50 -17.45 12.50 26.33
CA LEU A 50 -17.50 12.78 24.89
C LEU A 50 -16.12 13.21 24.39
N THR A 51 -15.79 12.81 23.17
CA THR A 51 -14.58 13.23 22.45
C THR A 51 -14.95 14.07 21.23
N PRO A 52 -14.14 15.08 20.84
CA PRO A 52 -14.42 15.88 19.66
C PRO A 52 -14.33 15.03 18.39
N ARG A 53 -15.36 15.14 17.55
CA ARG A 53 -15.35 14.57 16.19
C ARG A 53 -14.33 15.30 15.34
N ALA A 54 -13.60 14.56 14.51
CA ALA A 54 -12.64 15.14 13.56
C ALA A 54 -13.13 15.12 12.13
N PHE A 55 -14.09 14.26 11.81
CA PHE A 55 -14.55 14.07 10.44
C PHE A 55 -16.08 14.11 10.36
N ASP A 56 -16.58 14.79 9.34
CA ASP A 56 -17.95 14.65 8.90
C ASP A 56 -18.11 13.37 8.08
N MET A 57 -19.32 12.81 8.09
CA MET A 57 -19.66 11.64 7.29
C MET A 57 -19.55 12.00 5.80
N PRO A 58 -18.86 11.20 4.96
CA PRO A 58 -18.78 11.47 3.54
C PRO A 58 -20.17 11.36 2.89
N ASP A 59 -20.43 12.24 1.93
CA ASP A 59 -21.64 12.14 1.09
C ASP A 59 -21.39 11.19 -0.08
N TYR A 60 -22.09 10.06 -0.11
CA TYR A 60 -21.96 9.06 -1.17
C TYR A 60 -22.91 9.28 -2.35
N CYS A 61 -23.72 10.35 -2.32
CA CYS A 61 -24.60 10.70 -3.43
C CYS A 61 -23.80 11.30 -4.59
N MET A 62 -23.22 10.42 -5.42
CA MET A 62 -22.50 10.84 -6.62
C MET A 62 -23.45 11.17 -7.77
N PRO A 63 -23.14 12.16 -8.62
CA PRO A 63 -23.88 12.37 -9.85
C PRO A 63 -23.77 11.12 -10.74
N VAL A 64 -24.82 10.83 -11.50
CA VAL A 64 -24.77 9.73 -12.49
C VAL A 64 -23.81 10.13 -13.59
N TYR A 65 -22.82 9.28 -13.85
CA TYR A 65 -21.84 9.51 -14.91
C TYR A 65 -22.25 8.79 -16.19
N GLU A 66 -22.59 9.58 -17.20
CA GLU A 66 -22.93 9.13 -18.54
C GLU A 66 -21.90 9.67 -19.54
N PRO A 67 -20.96 8.85 -20.01
CA PRO A 67 -19.92 9.30 -20.92
C PRO A 67 -20.52 9.74 -22.26
N ALA A 68 -20.02 10.83 -22.82
CA ALA A 68 -20.51 11.39 -24.08
C ALA A 68 -19.38 11.73 -25.06
N GLY A 69 -19.72 11.70 -26.36
CA GLY A 69 -18.79 12.03 -27.44
C GLY A 69 -17.62 11.07 -27.56
N ASP A 70 -16.68 11.40 -28.45
CA ASP A 70 -15.50 10.57 -28.69
C ASP A 70 -14.45 10.74 -27.59
N SER A 71 -13.83 9.63 -27.19
CA SER A 71 -12.65 9.61 -26.32
C SER A 71 -11.42 10.16 -27.02
N ALA A 72 -10.45 10.61 -26.23
CA ALA A 72 -9.10 10.85 -26.73
C ALA A 72 -8.53 9.59 -27.42
N LYS A 73 -7.41 9.76 -28.12
CA LYS A 73 -6.68 8.66 -28.79
C LYS A 73 -5.20 8.76 -28.46
N ALA A 74 -4.88 8.60 -27.19
CA ALA A 74 -3.51 8.64 -26.68
C ALA A 74 -2.73 7.41 -27.19
N ASP A 75 -1.78 7.63 -28.10
CA ASP A 75 -0.92 6.58 -28.66
C ASP A 75 0.04 6.04 -27.59
N THR A 76 -0.10 4.77 -27.22
CA THR A 76 0.74 4.18 -26.16
C THR A 76 2.20 4.07 -26.56
N GLY A 77 2.52 4.17 -27.86
CA GLY A 77 3.87 4.01 -28.39
C GLY A 77 4.41 2.60 -28.13
N GLY A 78 3.54 1.59 -28.14
CA GLY A 78 3.87 0.20 -27.85
C GLY A 78 4.00 -0.16 -26.37
N ARG A 79 3.78 0.79 -25.46
CA ARG A 79 3.79 0.55 -24.00
C ARG A 79 2.58 -0.26 -23.56
N ARG A 80 2.77 -1.10 -22.55
CA ARG A 80 1.70 -1.93 -21.98
C ARG A 80 0.90 -1.13 -20.96
N VAL A 81 -0.42 -1.03 -21.19
CA VAL A 81 -1.35 -0.35 -20.29
C VAL A 81 -2.20 -1.38 -19.55
N LEU A 82 -2.20 -1.33 -18.22
CA LEU A 82 -3.06 -2.15 -17.36
C LEU A 82 -4.05 -1.26 -16.61
N ILE A 83 -5.34 -1.48 -16.84
CA ILE A 83 -6.42 -0.95 -16.01
C ILE A 83 -6.92 -2.09 -15.12
N LEU A 84 -6.67 -1.97 -13.82
CA LEU A 84 -7.00 -2.99 -12.83
C LEU A 84 -8.15 -2.51 -11.95
N SER A 85 -9.16 -3.35 -11.77
CA SER A 85 -10.31 -3.13 -10.90
C SER A 85 -10.40 -4.22 -9.83
N ASP A 86 -11.09 -3.98 -8.72
CA ASP A 86 -11.31 -5.03 -7.71
C ASP A 86 -12.36 -6.06 -8.12
N ARG A 87 -13.34 -5.63 -8.92
CA ARG A 87 -14.41 -6.45 -9.45
C ARG A 87 -14.78 -5.98 -10.84
N ARG A 88 -15.58 -6.78 -11.55
CA ARG A 88 -16.22 -6.32 -12.79
C ARG A 88 -17.31 -5.32 -12.46
N TYR A 89 -17.18 -4.11 -13.00
CA TYR A 89 -18.16 -3.04 -12.90
C TYR A 89 -19.04 -3.06 -14.16
N ILE A 90 -20.37 -3.06 -13.99
CA ILE A 90 -21.33 -3.23 -15.08
C ILE A 90 -22.45 -2.22 -14.88
N ASN A 91 -22.69 -1.38 -15.88
CA ASN A 91 -23.77 -0.39 -15.89
C ASN A 91 -23.78 0.53 -14.65
N ASP A 92 -22.60 0.93 -14.18
CA ASP A 92 -22.42 1.90 -13.10
C ASP A 92 -21.33 2.93 -13.47
N ASN A 93 -21.19 3.97 -12.64
CA ASN A 93 -20.23 5.05 -12.88
C ASN A 93 -18.81 4.53 -13.09
N MET A 94 -18.34 3.61 -12.24
CA MET A 94 -16.97 3.08 -12.33
C MET A 94 -16.77 2.26 -13.62
N GLY A 95 -17.74 1.45 -14.02
CA GLY A 95 -17.72 0.73 -15.29
C GLY A 95 -17.61 1.69 -16.47
N ASN A 96 -18.43 2.75 -16.48
CA ASN A 96 -18.39 3.80 -17.49
C ASN A 96 -17.03 4.53 -17.52
N MET A 97 -16.45 4.84 -16.36
CA MET A 97 -15.13 5.48 -16.27
C MET A 97 -14.02 4.58 -16.81
N ILE A 98 -14.04 3.29 -16.48
CA ILE A 98 -13.08 2.30 -16.98
C ILE A 98 -13.20 2.18 -18.51
N THR A 99 -14.43 2.08 -19.04
CA THR A 99 -14.68 2.00 -20.48
C THR A 99 -14.22 3.27 -21.21
N ARG A 100 -14.52 4.46 -20.65
CA ARG A 100 -14.05 5.74 -21.20
C ARG A 100 -12.53 5.79 -21.26
N LEU A 101 -11.86 5.43 -20.16
CA LEU A 101 -10.40 5.47 -20.10
C LEU A 101 -9.76 4.45 -21.05
N ALA A 102 -10.28 3.22 -21.10
CA ALA A 102 -9.79 2.21 -22.03
C ALA A 102 -9.92 2.67 -23.49
N SER A 103 -11.04 3.33 -23.82
CA SER A 103 -11.30 3.89 -25.16
C SER A 103 -10.45 5.13 -25.49
N ALA A 104 -9.84 5.75 -24.46
CA ALA A 104 -9.00 6.94 -24.58
C ALA A 104 -7.56 6.63 -25.03
N PHE A 105 -7.15 5.36 -24.99
CA PHE A 105 -5.86 4.90 -25.49
C PHE A 105 -5.98 4.31 -26.90
N ASN A 106 -4.91 4.44 -27.67
CA ASN A 106 -4.71 3.75 -28.94
C ASN A 106 -3.54 2.75 -28.77
N GLY A 107 -3.85 1.46 -28.59
CA GLY A 107 -2.85 0.42 -28.34
C GLY A 107 -3.39 -0.77 -27.54
N ASP A 108 -2.46 -1.61 -27.05
CA ASP A 108 -2.78 -2.77 -26.20
C ASP A 108 -3.12 -2.30 -24.77
N VAL A 109 -4.43 -2.21 -24.49
CA VAL A 109 -4.97 -1.90 -23.17
C VAL A 109 -5.57 -3.16 -22.57
N ARG A 110 -5.01 -3.59 -21.45
CA ARG A 110 -5.52 -4.73 -20.70
C ARG A 110 -6.39 -4.24 -19.55
N VAL A 111 -7.66 -4.64 -19.56
CA VAL A 111 -8.59 -4.40 -18.45
C VAL A 111 -8.75 -5.70 -17.66
N MET A 112 -8.45 -5.68 -16.36
CA MET A 112 -8.51 -6.85 -15.49
C MET A 112 -9.29 -6.57 -14.21
N SER A 113 -9.84 -7.64 -13.64
CA SER A 113 -10.54 -7.64 -12.35
C SER A 113 -9.78 -8.54 -11.37
N LEU A 114 -9.53 -8.03 -10.16
CA LEU A 114 -8.93 -8.81 -9.07
C LEU A 114 -9.83 -9.98 -8.64
N SER A 115 -11.13 -9.90 -8.88
CA SER A 115 -12.07 -10.99 -8.61
C SER A 115 -11.89 -12.18 -9.56
N ASP A 116 -11.22 -11.98 -10.69
CA ASP A 116 -10.93 -13.06 -11.66
C ASP A 116 -9.62 -13.80 -11.30
N ILE A 117 -8.93 -13.38 -10.24
CA ILE A 117 -7.66 -13.95 -9.78
C ILE A 117 -7.91 -14.71 -8.50
N ASP A 118 -7.41 -15.96 -8.45
CA ASP A 118 -7.38 -16.75 -7.24
C ASP A 118 -6.40 -16.14 -6.23
N ILE A 119 -6.94 -15.57 -5.15
CA ILE A 119 -6.18 -14.95 -4.06
C ILE A 119 -6.72 -15.51 -2.75
N SER A 120 -6.00 -16.44 -2.14
CA SER A 120 -6.52 -17.22 -1.00
C SER A 120 -6.56 -16.46 0.34
N GLY A 121 -6.01 -15.25 0.42
CA GLY A 121 -5.95 -14.48 1.67
C GLY A 121 -5.08 -13.22 1.58
N GLY A 122 -4.92 -12.50 2.70
CA GLY A 122 -4.04 -11.35 2.85
C GLY A 122 -2.63 -11.72 3.32
N CYS A 123 -1.77 -10.72 3.54
CA CYS A 123 -0.45 -10.96 4.15
C CYS A 123 -0.58 -11.51 5.57
N LEU A 124 0.22 -12.53 5.91
CA LEU A 124 0.18 -13.18 7.23
C LEU A 124 1.17 -12.58 8.24
N GLY A 125 1.96 -11.57 7.86
CA GLY A 125 3.01 -11.01 8.70
C GLY A 125 4.07 -12.05 9.13
N CYS A 126 4.32 -13.07 8.30
CA CYS A 126 5.17 -14.21 8.66
C CYS A 126 6.67 -13.99 8.41
N CYS A 127 7.03 -12.90 7.71
CA CYS A 127 8.39 -12.51 7.32
C CYS A 127 9.16 -13.54 6.47
N GLN A 128 8.52 -14.60 5.95
CA GLN A 128 9.21 -15.62 5.17
C GLN A 128 9.73 -15.12 3.82
N CYS A 129 9.13 -14.08 3.25
CA CYS A 129 9.59 -13.46 2.03
C CYS A 129 10.83 -12.57 2.22
N GLY A 130 11.23 -12.27 3.46
CA GLY A 130 12.33 -11.33 3.74
C GLY A 130 13.70 -11.77 3.20
N PHE A 131 13.95 -13.08 3.11
CA PHE A 131 15.26 -13.56 2.63
C PHE A 131 15.44 -13.47 1.12
N ASP A 132 14.39 -13.73 0.34
CA ASP A 132 14.48 -14.00 -1.11
C ASP A 132 13.16 -13.85 -1.87
N TYR A 133 12.22 -13.04 -1.35
CA TYR A 133 10.88 -12.82 -1.90
C TYR A 133 9.99 -14.08 -2.02
N ARG A 134 10.39 -15.23 -1.47
CA ARG A 134 9.53 -16.43 -1.45
C ARG A 134 8.46 -16.31 -0.36
N CYS A 135 7.24 -16.00 -0.80
CA CYS A 135 6.05 -15.95 0.03
C CYS A 135 5.57 -17.36 0.46
N VAL A 136 4.85 -17.44 1.58
CA VAL A 136 4.10 -18.64 1.98
C VAL A 136 3.03 -19.07 0.98
N TYR A 137 2.58 -18.15 0.11
CA TYR A 137 1.58 -18.40 -0.93
C TYR A 137 2.19 -18.82 -2.27
N THR A 138 3.53 -18.89 -2.40
CA THR A 138 4.19 -19.33 -3.64
C THR A 138 3.66 -20.70 -4.08
N GLY A 139 3.13 -20.78 -5.30
CA GLY A 139 2.57 -22.01 -5.87
C GLY A 139 1.25 -22.48 -5.25
N LYS A 140 0.59 -21.66 -4.43
CA LYS A 140 -0.67 -22.01 -3.75
C LYS A 140 -1.89 -21.26 -4.27
N ASP A 141 -1.68 -20.12 -4.94
CA ASP A 141 -2.73 -19.33 -5.59
C ASP A 141 -2.15 -18.55 -6.78
N GLY A 142 -3.01 -17.81 -7.49
CA GLY A 142 -2.64 -17.11 -8.72
C GLY A 142 -2.01 -15.73 -8.52
N PHE A 143 -1.93 -15.21 -7.29
CA PHE A 143 -1.59 -13.81 -7.05
C PHE A 143 -0.17 -13.43 -7.47
N ILE A 144 0.81 -14.26 -7.11
CA ILE A 144 2.23 -13.94 -7.34
C ILE A 144 2.54 -13.91 -8.84
N ASP A 145 1.99 -14.88 -9.57
CA ASP A 145 2.16 -14.96 -11.02
C ASP A 145 1.44 -13.79 -11.70
N PHE A 146 0.22 -13.47 -11.28
CA PHE A 146 -0.47 -12.26 -11.73
C PHE A 146 0.37 -11.00 -11.50
N TYR A 147 0.87 -10.78 -10.28
CA TYR A 147 1.61 -9.57 -9.95
C TYR A 147 2.87 -9.44 -10.80
N LYS A 148 3.64 -10.53 -10.93
CA LYS A 148 4.88 -10.56 -11.72
C LYS A 148 4.62 -10.39 -13.21
N ASN A 149 3.60 -11.03 -13.76
CA ASN A 149 3.38 -11.08 -15.20
C ASN A 149 2.54 -9.91 -15.73
N GLU A 150 1.68 -9.32 -14.90
CA GLU A 150 0.78 -8.24 -15.31
C GLU A 150 1.21 -6.90 -14.73
N ILE A 151 1.32 -6.79 -13.40
CA ILE A 151 1.62 -5.50 -12.74
C ILE A 151 3.06 -5.08 -13.03
N MET A 152 4.05 -5.94 -12.78
CA MET A 152 5.47 -5.58 -12.92
C MET A 152 5.89 -5.36 -14.39
N THR A 153 5.22 -5.99 -15.35
CA THR A 153 5.54 -5.86 -16.79
C THR A 153 4.81 -4.71 -17.47
N SER A 154 3.83 -4.08 -16.82
CA SER A 154 3.10 -2.94 -17.37
C SER A 154 3.90 -1.65 -17.22
N ASP A 155 3.85 -0.75 -18.21
CA ASP A 155 4.52 0.56 -18.14
C ASP A 155 3.62 1.63 -17.53
N ILE A 156 2.31 1.47 -17.77
CA ILE A 156 1.23 2.36 -17.33
C ILE A 156 0.21 1.52 -16.57
N ILE A 157 -0.09 1.90 -15.32
CA ILE A 157 -0.98 1.16 -14.43
C ILE A 157 -2.03 2.11 -13.87
N VAL A 158 -3.30 1.75 -14.05
CA VAL A 158 -4.44 2.49 -13.52
C VAL A 158 -5.20 1.60 -12.55
N MET A 159 -5.29 2.01 -11.29
CA MET A 159 -6.06 1.31 -10.27
C MET A 159 -7.44 1.95 -10.15
N ALA A 160 -8.48 1.18 -10.47
CA ALA A 160 -9.87 1.62 -10.56
C ALA A 160 -10.72 1.01 -9.44
N GLY A 161 -11.40 1.83 -8.65
CA GLY A 161 -12.22 1.31 -7.56
C GLY A 161 -13.22 2.30 -7.01
N GLU A 162 -14.27 1.76 -6.39
CA GLU A 162 -15.26 2.55 -5.66
C GLU A 162 -14.85 2.70 -4.20
N ILE A 163 -15.06 3.88 -3.64
CA ILE A 163 -14.88 4.12 -2.21
C ILE A 163 -15.92 3.30 -1.43
N LYS A 164 -15.43 2.49 -0.48
CA LYS A 164 -16.22 1.77 0.52
C LYS A 164 -15.81 2.27 1.89
N ASP A 165 -16.78 2.78 2.64
CA ASP A 165 -16.52 3.54 3.85
C ASP A 165 -15.47 4.64 3.55
N ARG A 166 -14.36 4.68 4.29
CA ARG A 166 -13.30 5.68 4.07
C ARG A 166 -12.09 5.14 3.31
N TYR A 167 -12.23 4.03 2.56
CA TYR A 167 -11.15 3.37 1.82
C TYR A 167 -11.64 2.81 0.47
N LEU A 168 -10.80 2.04 -0.23
CA LEU A 168 -11.23 1.14 -1.30
C LEU A 168 -11.75 -0.19 -0.73
N SER A 169 -12.25 -1.08 -1.60
CA SER A 169 -12.78 -2.38 -1.17
C SER A 169 -11.75 -3.27 -0.45
N ALA A 170 -12.26 -4.24 0.31
CA ALA A 170 -11.43 -5.25 0.97
C ALA A 170 -10.57 -6.05 -0.02
N LYS A 171 -10.99 -6.18 -1.29
CA LYS A 171 -10.23 -6.87 -2.34
C LYS A 171 -9.04 -6.03 -2.80
N TRP A 172 -9.17 -4.71 -2.89
CA TRP A 172 -8.02 -3.80 -3.06
C TRP A 172 -7.06 -3.90 -1.89
N LYS A 173 -7.57 -3.88 -0.65
CA LYS A 173 -6.73 -4.05 0.55
C LYS A 173 -5.98 -5.38 0.53
N GLN A 174 -6.64 -6.46 0.13
CA GLN A 174 -6.02 -7.78 -0.05
C GLN A 174 -4.88 -7.73 -1.07
N MET A 175 -5.05 -7.05 -2.21
CA MET A 175 -3.98 -6.89 -3.21
C MET A 175 -2.78 -6.14 -2.62
N PHE A 176 -2.99 -4.98 -1.99
CA PHE A 176 -1.91 -4.19 -1.40
C PHE A 176 -1.16 -4.97 -0.33
N ASP A 177 -1.88 -5.69 0.53
CA ASP A 177 -1.26 -6.54 1.55
C ASP A 177 -0.44 -7.66 0.90
N ARG A 178 -0.99 -8.30 -0.13
CA ARG A 178 -0.32 -9.40 -0.81
C ARG A 178 0.89 -8.95 -1.63
N ALA A 179 0.89 -7.73 -2.18
CA ALA A 179 2.04 -7.15 -2.89
C ALA A 179 3.30 -7.04 -2.00
N PHE A 180 3.15 -7.07 -0.67
CA PHE A 180 4.24 -7.10 0.30
C PHE A 180 5.14 -8.34 0.20
N PHE A 181 4.84 -9.34 -0.63
CA PHE A 181 5.83 -10.40 -0.91
C PHE A 181 7.12 -9.84 -1.54
N ASN A 182 7.05 -8.66 -2.18
CA ASN A 182 8.20 -7.87 -2.65
C ASN A 182 8.86 -7.02 -1.54
N THR A 183 8.42 -7.21 -0.29
CA THR A 183 8.91 -6.56 0.92
C THR A 183 8.97 -5.03 0.75
N HIS A 184 10.06 -4.38 1.16
CA HIS A 184 10.21 -2.93 1.11
C HIS A 184 10.97 -2.45 -0.14
N THR A 185 10.95 -3.27 -1.20
CA THR A 185 11.59 -2.92 -2.47
C THR A 185 10.57 -2.40 -3.48
N PRO A 186 10.85 -1.28 -4.16
CA PRO A 186 9.97 -0.77 -5.20
C PRO A 186 10.01 -1.68 -6.42
N THR A 187 8.84 -2.11 -6.88
CA THR A 187 8.67 -2.92 -8.09
C THR A 187 8.16 -2.12 -9.29
N LEU A 188 7.76 -0.87 -9.07
CA LEU A 188 7.14 -0.01 -10.08
C LEU A 188 8.00 1.22 -10.41
N SER A 189 9.29 1.19 -10.08
CA SER A 189 10.22 2.29 -10.33
C SER A 189 10.15 2.78 -11.77
N GLY A 190 9.94 4.09 -11.97
CA GLY A 190 9.87 4.71 -13.30
C GLY A 190 8.54 4.55 -14.05
N LYS A 191 7.60 3.76 -13.53
CA LYS A 191 6.30 3.52 -14.18
C LYS A 191 5.32 4.66 -13.93
N GLN A 192 4.29 4.74 -14.77
CA GLN A 192 3.21 5.71 -14.63
C GLN A 192 2.01 5.09 -13.93
N LEU A 193 1.63 5.64 -12.78
CA LEU A 193 0.49 5.20 -11.98
C LEU A 193 -0.61 6.26 -11.98
N ALA A 194 -1.86 5.81 -11.99
CA ALA A 194 -3.01 6.65 -11.76
C ALA A 194 -4.13 5.90 -11.05
N PHE A 195 -5.10 6.66 -10.54
CA PHE A 195 -6.29 6.12 -9.89
C PHE A 195 -7.56 6.65 -10.56
N LEU A 196 -8.50 5.75 -10.86
CA LEU A 196 -9.89 6.08 -11.12
C LEU A 196 -10.69 5.72 -9.87
N VAL A 197 -11.39 6.70 -9.30
CA VAL A 197 -12.04 6.51 -8.00
C VAL A 197 -13.48 6.99 -8.09
N SER A 198 -14.44 6.10 -7.87
CA SER A 198 -15.85 6.49 -7.75
C SER A 198 -16.17 6.74 -6.28
N GLY A 199 -16.78 7.89 -5.97
CA GLY A 199 -17.12 8.29 -4.61
C GLY A 199 -16.41 9.56 -4.11
N PRO A 200 -16.72 10.01 -2.86
CA PRO A 200 -16.43 11.35 -2.35
C PRO A 200 -14.99 11.56 -1.88
N LEU A 201 -14.00 11.34 -2.75
CA LEU A 201 -12.58 11.43 -2.42
C LEU A 201 -12.16 12.83 -1.94
N ARG A 202 -12.82 13.92 -2.38
CA ARG A 202 -12.55 15.28 -1.86
C ARG A 202 -12.70 15.38 -0.35
N SER A 203 -13.64 14.65 0.24
CA SER A 203 -13.88 14.62 1.68
C SER A 203 -12.98 13.62 2.44
N ILE A 204 -12.22 12.78 1.74
CA ILE A 204 -11.42 11.69 2.32
C ILE A 204 -9.93 11.91 2.01
N ALA A 205 -9.36 13.00 2.54
CA ALA A 205 -7.97 13.38 2.32
C ALA A 205 -6.96 12.25 2.65
N ASN A 206 -7.23 11.46 3.69
CA ASN A 206 -6.36 10.34 4.08
C ASN A 206 -6.20 9.29 2.97
N LEU A 207 -7.27 8.99 2.23
CA LEU A 207 -7.20 8.01 1.13
C LEU A 207 -6.33 8.55 -0.02
N ARG A 208 -6.46 9.84 -0.32
CA ARG A 208 -5.61 10.53 -1.30
C ARG A 208 -4.12 10.50 -0.90
N GLU A 209 -3.82 10.71 0.38
CA GLU A 209 -2.44 10.58 0.89
C GLU A 209 -1.92 9.15 0.79
N ILE A 210 -2.74 8.14 1.08
CA ILE A 210 -2.35 6.73 0.94
C ILE A 210 -2.02 6.38 -0.51
N MET A 211 -2.86 6.80 -1.47
CA MET A 211 -2.62 6.61 -2.92
C MET A 211 -1.30 7.25 -3.36
N LYS A 212 -1.02 8.46 -2.88
CA LYS A 212 0.22 9.19 -3.14
C LYS A 212 1.43 8.50 -2.50
N ALA A 213 1.34 8.16 -1.21
CA ALA A 213 2.40 7.49 -0.46
C ALA A 213 2.75 6.14 -1.09
N TYR A 214 1.75 5.34 -1.50
CA TYR A 214 1.97 4.08 -2.20
C TYR A 214 2.73 4.28 -3.51
N THR A 215 2.34 5.27 -4.31
CA THR A 215 2.99 5.57 -5.60
C THR A 215 4.44 6.03 -5.40
N GLU A 216 4.67 6.94 -4.46
CA GLU A 216 6.02 7.45 -4.14
C GLU A 216 6.91 6.36 -3.54
N PHE A 217 6.36 5.49 -2.67
CA PHE A 217 7.08 4.35 -2.10
C PHE A 217 7.56 3.38 -3.18
N GLN A 218 6.76 3.17 -4.23
CA GLN A 218 7.12 2.37 -5.38
C GLN A 218 8.08 3.08 -6.36
N ARG A 219 8.53 4.31 -6.06
CA ARG A 219 9.33 5.16 -6.96
C ARG A 219 8.70 5.34 -8.36
N ALA A 220 7.37 5.30 -8.40
CA ALA A 220 6.58 5.52 -9.59
C ALA A 220 6.12 6.98 -9.69
N ASN A 221 5.65 7.39 -10.85
CA ASN A 221 5.02 8.69 -11.05
C ASN A 221 3.52 8.62 -10.84
N LEU A 222 2.96 9.52 -10.03
CA LEU A 222 1.50 9.69 -9.93
C LEU A 222 1.03 10.67 -11.01
N ALA A 223 0.53 10.16 -12.13
CA ALA A 223 0.07 10.99 -13.23
C ALA A 223 -1.25 11.71 -12.94
N GLY A 224 -2.10 11.14 -12.08
CA GLY A 224 -3.33 11.78 -11.66
C GLY A 224 -4.29 10.86 -10.90
N ILE A 225 -5.32 11.47 -10.31
CA ILE A 225 -6.45 10.79 -9.68
C ILE A 225 -7.71 11.45 -10.23
N VAL A 226 -8.57 10.68 -10.88
CA VAL A 226 -9.84 11.16 -11.45
C VAL A 226 -11.02 10.54 -10.74
N THR A 227 -12.05 11.35 -10.49
CA THR A 227 -13.25 10.98 -9.73
C THR A 227 -14.53 11.31 -10.50
N ASP A 228 -15.61 10.61 -10.20
CA ASP A 228 -16.97 10.91 -10.69
C ASP A 228 -17.73 11.94 -9.83
N GLU A 229 -17.06 12.64 -8.91
CA GLU A 229 -17.65 13.72 -8.11
C GLU A 229 -18.11 14.94 -8.94
N GLN A 230 -17.93 14.93 -10.26
CA GLN A 230 -18.21 16.04 -11.18
C GLN A 230 -19.26 15.65 -12.23
N GLU A 231 -19.86 16.66 -12.87
CA GLU A 231 -20.72 16.48 -14.04
C GLU A 231 -20.02 15.70 -15.17
N SER A 232 -20.78 14.90 -15.92
CA SER A 232 -20.25 13.94 -16.89
C SER A 232 -19.28 14.54 -17.91
N VAL A 233 -19.60 15.71 -18.47
CA VAL A 233 -18.74 16.38 -19.46
C VAL A 233 -17.36 16.73 -18.88
N LEU A 234 -17.29 17.12 -17.61
CA LEU A 234 -16.03 17.40 -16.95
C LEU A 234 -15.28 16.10 -16.63
N THR A 235 -15.99 15.08 -16.17
CA THR A 235 -15.43 13.74 -15.91
C THR A 235 -14.81 13.13 -17.18
N ASP A 236 -15.49 13.22 -18.33
CA ASP A 236 -14.97 12.80 -19.64
C ASP A 236 -13.62 13.48 -19.95
N ARG A 237 -13.58 14.81 -19.84
CA ARG A 237 -12.37 15.60 -20.12
C ARG A 237 -11.22 15.27 -19.18
N LEU A 238 -11.52 15.00 -17.91
CA LEU A 238 -10.51 14.63 -16.92
C LEU A 238 -9.93 13.23 -17.22
N ILE A 239 -10.77 12.27 -17.60
CA ILE A 239 -10.33 10.93 -18.01
C ILE A 239 -9.47 11.00 -19.28
N ASP A 240 -9.90 11.76 -20.28
CA ASP A 240 -9.14 11.94 -21.53
C ASP A 240 -7.79 12.61 -21.27
N SER A 241 -7.76 13.65 -20.43
CA SER A 241 -6.53 14.34 -20.03
C SER A 241 -5.59 13.39 -19.26
N LEU A 242 -6.15 12.52 -18.42
CA LEU A 242 -5.37 11.51 -17.71
C LEU A 242 -4.69 10.54 -18.67
N ALA A 243 -5.39 10.03 -19.69
CA ALA A 243 -4.83 9.12 -20.69
C ALA A 243 -3.66 9.77 -21.45
N LEU A 244 -3.85 11.02 -21.90
CA LEU A 244 -2.82 11.80 -22.59
C LEU A 244 -1.59 12.02 -21.71
N ASN A 245 -1.79 12.44 -20.46
CA ASN A 245 -0.70 12.66 -19.50
C ASN A 245 0.07 11.38 -19.17
N LEU A 246 -0.62 10.25 -18.99
CA LEU A 246 0.01 8.95 -18.72
C LEU A 246 0.97 8.57 -19.84
N VAL A 247 0.52 8.69 -21.10
CA VAL A 247 1.36 8.44 -22.28
C VAL A 247 2.51 9.43 -22.38
N GLU A 248 2.23 10.73 -22.19
CA GLU A 248 3.25 11.78 -22.30
C GLU A 248 4.36 11.59 -21.26
N TYR A 249 4.01 11.35 -20.00
CA TYR A 249 4.98 11.12 -18.94
C TYR A 249 5.77 9.82 -19.16
N ALA A 250 5.12 8.74 -19.61
CA ALA A 250 5.83 7.51 -19.99
C ALA A 250 6.77 7.74 -21.19
N GLY A 251 6.35 8.59 -22.14
CA GLY A 251 7.15 9.09 -23.27
C GLY A 251 8.44 9.75 -22.83
N LYS A 252 8.35 10.61 -21.82
CA LYS A 252 9.45 11.42 -21.29
C LYS A 252 10.28 10.69 -20.22
N GLY A 253 9.85 9.52 -19.77
CA GLY A 253 10.44 8.87 -18.58
C GLY A 253 10.28 9.73 -17.32
N TYR A 254 9.22 10.53 -17.24
CA TYR A 254 9.03 11.49 -16.16
C TYR A 254 8.61 10.78 -14.86
N VAL A 255 9.31 11.10 -13.78
CA VAL A 255 8.94 10.79 -12.40
C VAL A 255 9.04 12.06 -11.59
N GLY A 256 7.92 12.49 -11.00
CA GLY A 256 7.89 13.66 -10.13
C GLY A 256 8.76 13.47 -8.87
N PRO A 257 9.29 14.57 -8.30
CA PRO A 257 10.03 14.49 -7.05
C PRO A 257 9.14 13.99 -5.91
N GLN A 258 9.71 13.15 -5.03
CA GLN A 258 8.99 12.64 -3.87
C GLN A 258 8.65 13.76 -2.89
N THR A 259 7.54 13.60 -2.18
CA THR A 259 7.18 14.48 -1.06
C THR A 259 7.66 13.90 0.26
N PHE A 260 7.26 14.54 1.37
CA PHE A 260 7.54 14.01 2.70
C PHE A 260 7.05 12.56 2.88
N LEU A 261 5.95 12.17 2.22
CA LEU A 261 5.42 10.81 2.31
C LEU A 261 6.42 9.77 1.78
N GLY A 262 6.94 9.97 0.56
CA GLY A 262 7.94 9.10 -0.06
C GLY A 262 9.30 9.15 0.63
N TYR A 263 9.80 10.35 0.92
CA TYR A 263 11.09 10.52 1.60
C TYR A 263 11.07 9.96 3.03
N GLY A 264 10.04 10.27 3.81
CA GLY A 264 9.89 9.80 5.19
C GLY A 264 9.78 8.28 5.25
N GLY A 265 8.91 7.68 4.43
CA GLY A 265 8.76 6.23 4.35
C GLY A 265 10.07 5.53 3.94
N THR A 266 10.74 6.05 2.91
CA THR A 266 12.02 5.49 2.44
C THR A 266 13.09 5.53 3.53
N LYS A 267 13.21 6.63 4.28
CA LYS A 267 14.19 6.76 5.37
C LYS A 267 13.93 5.77 6.50
N ILE A 268 12.67 5.61 6.92
CA ILE A 268 12.31 4.65 7.98
C ILE A 268 12.78 3.24 7.59
N PHE A 269 12.40 2.77 6.39
CA PHE A 269 12.78 1.42 5.96
C PHE A 269 14.26 1.28 5.65
N ARG A 270 14.89 2.29 5.05
CA ARG A 270 16.36 2.32 4.84
C ARG A 270 17.10 2.13 6.16
N ASP A 271 16.71 2.86 7.20
CA ASP A 271 17.38 2.81 8.50
C ASP A 271 17.10 1.49 9.22
N ASP A 272 15.86 1.01 9.20
CA ASP A 272 15.49 -0.26 9.82
C ASP A 272 16.12 -1.48 9.11
N VAL A 273 16.11 -1.51 7.77
CA VAL A 273 16.73 -2.58 6.96
C VAL A 273 18.25 -2.53 7.08
N TRP A 274 18.85 -1.34 7.20
CA TRP A 274 20.26 -1.30 7.57
C TRP A 274 20.48 -1.84 8.98
N GLY A 275 19.63 -1.45 9.92
CA GLY A 275 19.72 -1.82 11.32
C GLY A 275 19.08 -3.16 11.63
N ARG A 276 18.12 -3.13 12.55
CA ARG A 276 17.53 -4.31 13.21
C ARG A 276 16.82 -5.29 12.27
N LEU A 277 16.41 -4.86 11.09
CA LEU A 277 15.66 -5.68 10.13
C LEU A 277 16.56 -6.36 9.08
N ARG A 278 17.83 -5.98 8.95
CA ARG A 278 18.74 -6.48 7.89
C ARG A 278 18.74 -7.99 7.75
N PHE A 279 18.92 -8.67 8.87
CA PHE A 279 18.96 -10.12 8.90
C PHE A 279 17.67 -10.75 8.39
N VAL A 280 16.51 -10.21 8.75
CA VAL A 280 15.20 -10.75 8.37
C VAL A 280 14.90 -10.42 6.90
N PHE A 281 15.29 -9.23 6.46
CA PHE A 281 15.02 -8.65 5.15
C PHE A 281 16.29 -8.56 4.29
N GLN A 282 16.95 -9.71 4.08
CA GLN A 282 18.18 -9.79 3.29
C GLN A 282 17.96 -9.43 1.82
N ALA A 283 16.76 -9.71 1.28
CA ALA A 283 16.41 -9.36 -0.08
C ALA A 283 16.38 -7.84 -0.26
N ASP A 284 15.78 -7.13 0.70
CA ASP A 284 15.75 -5.67 0.78
C ASP A 284 17.15 -5.11 0.95
N HIS A 285 17.94 -5.67 1.87
CA HIS A 285 19.31 -5.21 2.10
C HIS A 285 20.15 -5.27 0.83
N LYS A 286 20.11 -6.41 0.12
CA LYS A 286 20.79 -6.58 -1.17
C LYS A 286 20.31 -5.54 -2.20
N TYR A 287 19.00 -5.36 -2.34
CA TYR A 287 18.46 -4.37 -3.27
C TYR A 287 18.92 -2.94 -2.91
N TYR A 288 18.95 -2.60 -1.62
CA TYR A 288 19.29 -1.27 -1.12
C TYR A 288 20.77 -0.96 -1.37
N GLU A 289 21.66 -1.94 -1.22
CA GLU A 289 23.08 -1.82 -1.60
C GLU A 289 23.24 -1.61 -3.11
N GLU A 290 22.61 -2.46 -3.92
CA GLU A 290 22.73 -2.44 -5.39
C GLU A 290 22.15 -1.15 -6.02
N ASN A 291 21.20 -0.50 -5.34
CA ASN A 291 20.48 0.68 -5.85
C ASN A 291 20.79 1.98 -5.07
N GLY A 292 21.83 2.00 -4.24
CA GLY A 292 22.32 3.21 -3.58
C GLY A 292 21.35 3.85 -2.60
N PHE A 293 20.57 3.04 -1.85
CA PHE A 293 19.64 3.56 -0.85
C PHE A 293 20.35 4.02 0.44
N TYR A 294 21.53 3.48 0.76
CA TYR A 294 22.28 3.85 1.96
C TYR A 294 23.14 5.11 1.72
N ASP A 295 22.74 6.23 2.30
CA ASP A 295 23.34 7.56 2.09
C ASP A 295 23.69 8.30 3.42
N PHE A 296 23.75 7.59 4.55
CA PHE A 296 23.87 8.17 5.90
C PHE A 296 24.83 7.36 6.79
N PRO A 297 25.42 7.96 7.85
CA PRO A 297 26.35 7.26 8.72
C PRO A 297 25.66 6.25 9.64
N GLN A 298 26.35 5.16 9.92
CA GLN A 298 25.77 3.96 10.54
C GLN A 298 26.72 3.42 11.62
N ASP A 299 26.41 3.65 12.90
CA ASP A 299 27.35 3.37 14.01
C ASP A 299 26.73 2.57 15.18
N ASP A 300 25.61 1.88 14.96
CA ASP A 300 25.09 0.93 15.95
C ASP A 300 25.87 -0.39 15.89
N LYS A 301 27.02 -0.42 16.57
CA LYS A 301 27.93 -1.56 16.64
C LYS A 301 27.26 -2.85 17.09
N LYS A 302 26.33 -2.76 18.06
CA LYS A 302 25.62 -3.95 18.56
C LYS A 302 24.76 -4.56 17.46
N THR A 303 24.02 -3.73 16.72
CA THR A 303 23.18 -4.19 15.62
C THR A 303 24.01 -4.73 14.46
N ILE A 304 25.14 -4.09 14.15
CA ILE A 304 26.11 -4.59 13.15
C ILE A 304 26.60 -5.99 13.54
N ASP A 305 27.08 -6.19 14.76
CA ASP A 305 27.58 -7.49 15.24
C ASP A 305 26.51 -8.60 15.18
N ILE A 306 25.26 -8.26 15.54
CA ILE A 306 24.13 -9.22 15.47
C ILE A 306 23.86 -9.59 14.01
N ASN A 307 23.79 -8.59 13.13
CA ASN A 307 23.55 -8.83 11.71
C ASN A 307 24.66 -9.69 11.09
N GLU A 308 25.93 -9.42 11.36
CA GLU A 308 27.06 -10.22 10.86
C GLU A 308 26.93 -11.69 11.25
N LYS A 309 26.67 -11.97 12.54
CA LYS A 309 26.51 -13.34 13.06
C LYS A 309 25.32 -14.04 12.41
N MET A 310 24.17 -13.37 12.37
CA MET A 310 22.94 -13.97 11.86
C MET A 310 22.98 -14.15 10.34
N MET A 311 23.61 -13.23 9.61
CA MET A 311 23.83 -13.36 8.17
C MET A 311 24.80 -14.50 7.86
N ALA A 312 25.92 -14.63 8.59
CA ALA A 312 26.84 -15.76 8.46
C ALA A 312 26.13 -17.10 8.73
N LEU A 313 25.27 -17.15 9.74
CA LEU A 313 24.46 -18.33 10.05
C LEU A 313 23.51 -18.69 8.88
N THR A 314 22.84 -17.70 8.29
CA THR A 314 21.96 -17.91 7.13
C THR A 314 22.66 -17.99 5.79
N ALA A 315 23.99 -17.86 5.72
CA ALA A 315 24.72 -18.19 4.50
C ALA A 315 24.62 -19.69 4.19
N ASN A 316 24.43 -20.53 5.22
CA ASN A 316 24.07 -21.93 5.06
C ASN A 316 22.59 -22.06 4.64
N PRO A 317 22.28 -22.67 3.47
CA PRO A 317 20.89 -22.80 2.99
C PRO A 317 19.97 -23.60 3.91
N GLU A 318 20.47 -24.68 4.52
CA GLU A 318 19.67 -25.51 5.43
C GLU A 318 19.29 -24.71 6.68
N MET A 319 20.24 -23.97 7.24
CA MET A 319 20.00 -23.12 8.39
C MET A 319 19.02 -21.98 8.06
N LYS A 320 19.15 -21.37 6.87
CA LYS A 320 18.19 -20.36 6.37
C LYS A 320 16.77 -20.91 6.32
N GLU A 321 16.59 -22.12 5.81
CA GLU A 321 15.26 -22.76 5.75
C GLU A 321 14.73 -23.14 7.14
N ASN A 322 15.58 -23.60 8.05
CA ASN A 322 15.18 -23.88 9.43
C ASN A 322 14.71 -22.61 10.14
N ILE A 323 15.45 -21.51 10.01
CA ILE A 323 15.06 -20.20 10.55
C ILE A 323 13.75 -19.71 9.92
N ARG A 324 13.59 -19.85 8.59
CA ARG A 324 12.35 -19.47 7.89
C ARG A 324 11.11 -20.13 8.49
N LYS A 325 11.20 -21.42 8.85
CA LYS A 325 10.08 -22.19 9.43
C LYS A 325 9.68 -21.71 10.83
N ILE A 326 10.65 -21.25 11.64
CA ILE A 326 10.42 -20.83 13.03
C ILE A 326 10.29 -19.31 13.20
N MET A 327 10.50 -18.52 12.14
CA MET A 327 10.53 -17.06 12.15
C MET A 327 9.35 -16.46 12.93
N LYS A 328 8.11 -16.85 12.56
CA LYS A 328 6.90 -16.32 13.18
C LYS A 328 6.80 -16.65 14.67
N SER A 329 7.16 -17.88 15.07
CA SER A 329 7.02 -18.31 16.47
C SER A 329 8.07 -17.67 17.38
N GLU A 330 9.33 -17.61 16.94
CA GLU A 330 10.42 -17.04 17.75
C GLU A 330 10.35 -15.51 17.81
N MET A 331 9.85 -14.83 16.76
CA MET A 331 9.69 -13.37 16.75
C MET A 331 8.78 -12.86 17.87
N VAL A 332 7.68 -13.57 18.16
CA VAL A 332 6.68 -13.15 19.16
C VAL A 332 6.92 -13.73 20.56
N LYS A 333 7.79 -14.74 20.68
CA LYS A 333 8.08 -15.44 21.94
C LYS A 333 8.46 -14.53 23.11
N PRO A 334 9.42 -13.58 22.96
CA PRO A 334 9.76 -12.69 24.08
C PRO A 334 8.59 -11.79 24.49
N ILE A 335 7.77 -11.35 23.53
CA ILE A 335 6.61 -10.50 23.79
C ILE A 335 5.52 -11.29 24.54
N LYS A 336 5.28 -12.54 24.14
CA LYS A 336 4.34 -13.44 24.85
C LYS A 336 4.75 -13.64 26.30
N GLU A 337 6.03 -13.88 26.56
CA GLU A 337 6.54 -14.03 27.92
C GLU A 337 6.28 -12.80 28.78
N ILE A 338 6.39 -11.60 28.21
CA ILE A 338 6.04 -10.37 28.92
C ILE A 338 4.54 -10.31 29.22
N VAL A 339 3.67 -10.54 28.23
CA VAL A 339 2.21 -10.50 28.40
C VAL A 339 1.71 -11.53 29.42
N ASP A 340 2.33 -12.71 29.47
CA ASP A 340 1.93 -13.77 30.40
C ASP A 340 2.38 -13.50 31.85
N LYS A 341 3.42 -12.68 32.06
CA LYS A 341 4.08 -12.50 33.36
C LYS A 341 3.94 -11.11 33.98
N LYS A 342 3.62 -10.07 33.20
CA LYS A 342 3.65 -8.66 33.62
C LYS A 342 2.38 -7.93 33.22
#